data_AF-A0A2G9LRC1-F1
#
_entry.id   AF-A0A2G9LRC1-F1
#
_cell.length_a   1.000
_cell.length_b   1.000
_cell.length_c   1.000
_cell.angle_alpha   90.00
_cell.angle_beta   90.00
_cell.angle_gamma   90.00
#
_symmetry.space_group_name_H-M   'P 1'
#
loop_
_entity.id
_entity.type
_entity.pdbx_description
1 polymer ?
#
loop_
_entity_poly.entity_id
_entity_poly.type
_entity_poly.pdbx_seq_one_letter_code
_entity_poly.pdbx_strand_id
1 'polypeptide(L)'
;MKHHAKTGAIALGVLLAITIAQAALIDPGLDAQVSNFGWGLAIVLAQDGRAQDALATATGNGFVALREYDHVPGFSGVITKESYAALTASADVALLELDRLSHVPDPEPISDVQLTTSVISMGATQTRSAYNVSGRGVIVAIIDTGVLYTHADLGGCFGAGCRVADGYDFVNTDGDPTDDHGHGTHVAGIIGANGTLMGVAPNATFYALKACNNAGSCPTSAILSAIDRAITNHTPIISMSLGSWNVPWTGKNSLTTAVENAVRNNITVVVSAGNNGNGQGQSVGTVTSPAFGDNIISVAAVDDQGTAEV
;
A
#
# COMPACT_ATOMS: atom_id res chain seq x y z
N MET A 1 -18.98 58.35 -43.90
CA MET A 1 -18.23 57.23 -43.28
C MET A 1 -19.25 56.33 -42.62
N LYS A 2 -19.43 55.10 -43.12
CA LYS A 2 -20.47 54.16 -42.68
C LYS A 2 -19.95 53.38 -41.46
N HIS A 3 -20.62 53.50 -40.32
CA HIS A 3 -20.39 52.63 -39.16
C HIS A 3 -21.22 51.34 -39.33
N HIS A 4 -20.56 50.22 -39.57
CA HIS A 4 -21.15 48.89 -39.45
C HIS A 4 -20.99 48.39 -38.01
N ALA A 5 -22.10 48.26 -37.29
CA ALA A 5 -22.15 47.48 -36.05
C ALA A 5 -22.21 46.00 -36.42
N LYS A 6 -21.22 45.22 -35.96
CA LYS A 6 -21.25 43.75 -36.02
C LYS A 6 -21.80 43.23 -34.69
N THR A 7 -22.99 42.65 -34.73
CA THR A 7 -23.57 41.82 -33.67
C THR A 7 -22.82 40.49 -33.62
N GLY A 8 -22.07 40.26 -32.53
CA GLY A 8 -21.46 38.96 -32.22
C GLY A 8 -22.43 38.13 -31.39
N ALA A 9 -22.94 37.03 -31.95
CA ALA A 9 -23.66 36.02 -31.20
C ALA A 9 -22.63 35.14 -30.47
N ILE A 10 -22.67 35.15 -29.13
CA ILE A 10 -21.90 34.21 -28.30
C ILE A 10 -22.71 32.92 -28.24
N ALA A 11 -22.29 31.90 -28.99
CA ALA A 11 -22.81 30.55 -28.85
C ALA A 11 -22.19 29.92 -27.59
N LEU A 12 -22.96 29.83 -26.52
CA LEU A 12 -22.60 29.10 -25.30
C LEU A 12 -22.75 27.60 -25.60
N GLY A 13 -21.68 26.97 -26.07
CA GLY A 13 -21.64 25.52 -26.26
C GLY A 13 -21.57 24.80 -24.92
N VAL A 14 -22.68 24.20 -24.48
CA VAL A 14 -22.67 23.23 -23.39
C VAL A 14 -21.95 21.98 -23.90
N LEU A 15 -20.71 21.78 -23.46
CA LEU A 15 -19.98 20.52 -23.67
C LEU A 15 -20.64 19.47 -22.77
N LEU A 16 -21.59 18.70 -23.32
CA LEU A 16 -22.09 17.51 -22.65
C LEU A 16 -20.96 16.47 -22.72
N ALA A 17 -20.18 16.34 -21.66
CA ALA A 17 -19.23 15.24 -21.53
C ALA A 17 -20.05 13.94 -21.43
N ILE A 18 -20.17 13.21 -22.54
CA ILE A 18 -20.68 11.84 -22.52
C ILE A 18 -19.54 11.01 -21.91
N THR A 19 -19.57 10.83 -20.60
CA THR A 19 -18.77 9.80 -19.94
C THR A 19 -19.36 8.46 -20.35
N ILE A 20 -18.70 7.77 -21.29
CA ILE A 20 -18.96 6.35 -21.51
C ILE A 20 -18.52 5.67 -20.22
N ALA A 21 -19.47 5.15 -19.45
CA ALA A 21 -19.17 4.36 -18.26
C ALA A 21 -18.30 3.17 -18.69
N GLN A 22 -17.05 3.15 -18.23
CA GLN A 22 -16.17 2.01 -18.45
C GLN A 22 -16.69 0.86 -17.60
N ALA A 23 -16.88 -0.30 -18.23
CA ALA A 23 -17.27 -1.51 -17.50
C ALA A 23 -16.24 -1.82 -16.41
N ALA A 24 -16.73 -2.26 -15.25
CA ALA A 24 -15.87 -2.64 -14.14
C ALA A 24 -14.88 -3.73 -14.57
N LEU A 25 -13.63 -3.59 -14.16
CA LEU A 25 -12.67 -4.69 -14.22
C LEU A 25 -13.04 -5.72 -13.16
N ILE A 26 -13.09 -6.98 -13.54
CA ILE A 26 -13.49 -8.07 -12.64
C ILE A 26 -12.34 -9.05 -12.53
N ASP A 27 -11.92 -9.30 -11.29
CA ASP A 27 -10.94 -10.30 -10.97
C ASP A 27 -11.49 -11.73 -11.16
N PRO A 28 -10.87 -12.55 -12.03
CA PRO A 28 -11.28 -13.94 -12.23
C PRO A 28 -11.25 -14.78 -10.95
N GLY A 29 -10.37 -14.46 -10.00
CA GLY A 29 -10.31 -15.15 -8.70
C GLY A 29 -11.55 -14.90 -7.86
N LEU A 30 -12.09 -13.68 -7.91
CA LEU A 30 -13.33 -13.34 -7.21
C LEU A 30 -14.54 -13.99 -7.90
N ASP A 31 -14.60 -13.93 -9.23
CA ASP A 31 -15.66 -14.56 -10.02
C ASP A 31 -15.76 -16.07 -9.72
N ALA A 32 -14.61 -16.75 -9.66
CA ALA A 32 -14.53 -18.16 -9.31
C ALA A 32 -15.02 -18.43 -7.88
N GLN A 33 -14.64 -17.61 -6.89
CA GLN A 33 -15.11 -17.79 -5.52
C GLN A 33 -16.63 -17.64 -5.40
N VAL A 34 -17.19 -16.55 -5.94
CA VAL A 34 -18.63 -16.29 -5.87
C VAL A 34 -19.42 -17.37 -6.62
N SER A 35 -18.92 -17.82 -7.78
CA SER A 35 -19.55 -18.88 -8.56
C SER A 35 -19.58 -20.22 -7.81
N ASN A 36 -18.45 -20.61 -7.21
CA ASN A 36 -18.30 -21.91 -6.56
C ASN A 36 -18.95 -21.96 -5.17
N PHE A 37 -18.86 -20.89 -4.38
CA PHE A 37 -19.25 -20.89 -2.97
C PHE A 37 -20.46 -20.01 -2.65
N GLY A 38 -20.87 -19.14 -3.56
CA GLY A 38 -21.97 -18.20 -3.33
C GLY A 38 -21.57 -16.91 -2.62
N TRP A 39 -20.32 -16.81 -2.18
CA TRP A 39 -19.76 -15.65 -1.49
C TRP A 39 -18.25 -15.55 -1.69
N GLY A 40 -17.67 -14.41 -1.34
CA GLY A 40 -16.22 -14.18 -1.28
C GLY A 40 -15.86 -12.96 -0.43
N LEU A 41 -14.57 -12.74 -0.20
CA LEU A 41 -14.06 -11.48 0.35
C LEU A 41 -13.61 -10.59 -0.80
N ALA A 42 -14.22 -9.42 -0.93
CA ALA A 42 -14.01 -8.55 -2.06
C ALA A 42 -13.51 -7.17 -1.65
N ILE A 43 -12.73 -6.58 -2.54
CA ILE A 43 -12.41 -5.16 -2.60
C ILE A 43 -13.17 -4.59 -3.78
N VAL A 44 -13.86 -3.47 -3.55
CA VAL A 44 -14.59 -2.74 -4.58
C VAL A 44 -13.96 -1.36 -4.68
N LEU A 45 -13.39 -1.04 -5.85
CA LEU A 45 -13.07 0.35 -6.19
C LEU A 45 -14.18 0.93 -7.04
N ALA A 46 -14.64 2.11 -6.65
CA ALA A 46 -15.62 2.87 -7.38
C ALA A 46 -14.96 3.78 -8.43
N GLN A 47 -15.77 4.21 -9.39
CA GLN A 47 -15.43 5.34 -10.26
C GLN A 47 -15.24 6.60 -9.41
N ASP A 48 -14.50 7.58 -9.94
CA ASP A 48 -14.19 8.83 -9.24
C ASP A 48 -15.47 9.51 -8.71
N GLY A 49 -15.50 9.75 -7.39
CA GLY A 49 -16.63 10.38 -6.71
C GLY A 49 -17.88 9.50 -6.54
N ARG A 50 -17.83 8.21 -6.90
CA ARG A 50 -18.98 7.30 -6.86
C ARG A 50 -18.91 6.24 -5.76
N ALA A 51 -17.96 6.35 -4.82
CA ALA A 51 -17.76 5.37 -3.75
C ALA A 51 -19.03 5.10 -2.93
N GLN A 52 -19.76 6.14 -2.56
CA GLN A 52 -21.00 6.03 -1.77
C GLN A 52 -22.15 5.41 -2.57
N ASP A 53 -22.25 5.70 -3.88
CA ASP A 53 -23.28 5.10 -4.75
C ASP A 53 -22.99 3.60 -4.98
N ALA A 54 -21.72 3.25 -5.20
CA ALA A 54 -21.28 1.86 -5.29
C ALA A 54 -21.53 1.09 -3.99
N LEU A 55 -21.27 1.71 -2.82
CA LEU A 55 -21.53 1.10 -1.52
C LEU A 55 -23.03 0.91 -1.26
N ALA A 56 -23.86 1.89 -1.61
CA ALA A 56 -25.31 1.78 -1.51
C ALA A 56 -25.84 0.64 -2.41
N THR A 57 -25.31 0.53 -3.63
CA THR A 57 -25.61 -0.58 -4.54
C THR A 57 -25.20 -1.92 -3.94
N ALA A 58 -24.00 -2.01 -3.36
CA ALA A 58 -23.49 -3.23 -2.75
C ALA A 58 -24.37 -3.69 -1.58
N THR A 59 -24.55 -2.81 -0.59
CA THR A 59 -25.24 -3.13 0.67
C THR A 59 -26.73 -3.36 0.48
N GLY A 60 -27.36 -2.64 -0.46
CA GLY A 60 -28.74 -2.89 -0.89
C GLY A 60 -28.96 -4.28 -1.53
N ASN A 61 -27.87 -4.95 -1.94
CA ASN A 61 -27.89 -6.28 -2.56
C ASN A 61 -27.13 -7.33 -1.72
N GLY A 62 -27.06 -7.16 -0.40
CA GLY A 62 -26.56 -8.18 0.52
C GLY A 62 -25.05 -8.20 0.74
N PHE A 63 -24.31 -7.21 0.23
CA PHE A 63 -22.91 -7.02 0.61
C PHE A 63 -22.79 -6.61 2.09
N VAL A 64 -21.86 -7.23 2.81
CA VAL A 64 -21.53 -6.83 4.20
C VAL A 64 -20.23 -6.07 4.20
N ALA A 65 -20.31 -4.76 4.35
CA ALA A 65 -19.12 -3.91 4.43
C ALA A 65 -18.33 -4.20 5.72
N LEU A 66 -17.03 -4.46 5.55
CA LEU A 66 -16.08 -4.65 6.64
C LEU A 66 -15.19 -3.42 6.82
N ARG A 67 -14.83 -2.74 5.72
CA ARG A 67 -14.01 -1.52 5.75
C ARG A 67 -14.43 -0.56 4.65
N GLU A 68 -14.46 0.71 4.98
CA GLU A 68 -14.55 1.83 4.04
C GLU A 68 -13.26 2.64 4.15
N TYR A 69 -12.81 3.23 3.06
CA TYR A 69 -11.58 4.01 3.00
C TYR A 69 -11.89 5.47 2.69
N ASP A 70 -11.17 6.39 3.31
CA ASP A 70 -11.40 7.84 3.17
C ASP A 70 -10.69 8.41 1.94
N HIS A 71 -9.53 7.85 1.61
CA HIS A 71 -8.63 8.33 0.56
C HIS A 71 -8.41 7.30 -0.56
N VAL A 72 -8.78 6.04 -0.36
CA VAL A 72 -8.93 5.05 -1.44
C VAL A 72 -10.41 5.05 -1.88
N PRO A 73 -10.76 5.20 -3.18
CA PRO A 73 -12.14 5.35 -3.62
C PRO A 73 -12.87 4.00 -3.62
N GLY A 74 -13.08 3.40 -2.45
CA GLY A 74 -13.60 2.04 -2.37
C GLY A 74 -13.87 1.55 -0.97
N PHE A 75 -14.21 0.27 -0.89
CA PHE A 75 -14.53 -0.44 0.34
C PHE A 75 -14.19 -1.93 0.20
N SER A 76 -14.19 -2.66 1.30
CA SER A 76 -14.00 -4.11 1.32
C SER A 76 -15.02 -4.79 2.20
N GLY A 77 -15.30 -6.06 1.92
CA GLY A 77 -16.29 -6.80 2.67
C GLY A 77 -16.65 -8.16 2.10
N VAL A 78 -17.71 -8.74 2.64
CA VAL A 78 -18.27 -10.01 2.16
C VAL A 78 -19.21 -9.72 0.99
N ILE A 79 -18.89 -10.28 -0.18
CA ILE A 79 -19.73 -10.22 -1.37
C ILE A 79 -20.54 -11.51 -1.50
N THR A 80 -21.78 -11.39 -1.97
CA THR A 80 -22.70 -12.50 -2.28
C THR A 80 -22.96 -12.56 -3.78
N LYS A 81 -23.66 -13.61 -4.26
CA LYS A 81 -24.07 -13.68 -5.68
C LYS A 81 -24.92 -12.48 -6.11
N GLU A 82 -25.81 -12.01 -5.25
CA GLU A 82 -26.70 -10.89 -5.51
C GLU A 82 -25.92 -9.57 -5.61
N SER A 83 -25.06 -9.28 -4.64
CA SER A 83 -24.23 -8.06 -4.66
C SER A 83 -23.19 -8.10 -5.77
N TYR A 84 -22.63 -9.27 -6.09
CA TYR A 84 -21.75 -9.45 -7.25
C TYR A 84 -22.47 -9.12 -8.57
N ALA A 85 -23.67 -9.66 -8.79
CA ALA A 85 -24.45 -9.34 -9.99
C ALA A 85 -24.82 -7.85 -10.08
N ALA A 86 -25.18 -7.22 -8.96
CA ALA A 86 -25.49 -5.80 -8.91
C ALA A 86 -24.26 -4.91 -9.20
N LEU A 87 -23.11 -5.23 -8.60
CA LEU A 87 -21.88 -4.45 -8.74
C LEU A 87 -21.24 -4.59 -10.12
N THR A 88 -21.28 -5.78 -10.71
CA THR A 88 -20.77 -6.01 -12.08
C THR A 88 -21.60 -5.30 -13.15
N ALA A 89 -22.89 -5.06 -12.90
CA ALA A 89 -23.77 -4.28 -13.78
C ALA A 89 -23.74 -2.77 -13.50
N SER A 90 -23.09 -2.33 -12.41
CA SER A 90 -23.12 -0.94 -11.98
C SER A 90 -22.08 -0.09 -12.74
N ALA A 91 -22.52 1.06 -13.25
CA ALA A 91 -21.65 2.08 -13.84
C ALA A 91 -20.77 2.80 -12.80
N ASP A 92 -21.02 2.57 -11.52
CA ASP A 92 -20.35 3.26 -10.41
C ASP A 92 -19.09 2.53 -9.95
N VAL A 93 -18.88 1.31 -10.46
CA VAL A 93 -17.78 0.44 -10.05
C VAL A 93 -16.69 0.44 -11.12
N ALA A 94 -15.46 0.63 -10.68
CA ALA A 94 -14.27 0.59 -11.53
C ALA A 94 -13.57 -0.77 -11.47
N LEU A 95 -13.51 -1.40 -10.30
CA LEU A 95 -12.83 -2.69 -10.07
C LEU A 95 -13.56 -3.51 -9.01
N LEU A 96 -13.75 -4.80 -9.26
CA LEU A 96 -14.03 -5.82 -8.24
C LEU A 96 -12.84 -6.76 -8.17
N GLU A 97 -12.22 -6.84 -6.99
CA GLU A 97 -11.03 -7.65 -6.75
C GLU A 97 -11.23 -8.60 -5.58
N LEU A 98 -10.64 -9.79 -5.63
CA LEU A 98 -10.54 -10.67 -4.47
C LEU A 98 -9.64 -10.04 -3.40
N ASP A 99 -10.06 -10.08 -2.13
CA ASP A 99 -9.18 -9.73 -1.02
C ASP A 99 -8.10 -10.81 -0.83
N ARG A 100 -6.99 -10.64 -1.55
CA ARG A 100 -5.87 -11.58 -1.54
C ARG A 100 -5.01 -11.42 -0.30
N LEU A 101 -4.39 -12.51 0.11
CA LEU A 101 -3.31 -12.50 1.09
C LEU A 101 -1.98 -12.34 0.34
N SER A 102 -1.26 -11.26 0.63
CA SER A 102 0.17 -11.17 0.38
C SER A 102 0.93 -11.88 1.50
N HIS A 103 2.21 -12.19 1.30
CA HIS A 103 3.01 -12.85 2.31
C HIS A 103 4.40 -12.22 2.41
N VAL A 104 4.83 -11.90 3.63
CA VAL A 104 6.21 -11.51 3.91
C VAL A 104 7.06 -12.76 4.17
N PRO A 105 8.36 -12.76 3.86
CA PRO A 105 9.24 -13.89 4.16
C PRO A 105 9.30 -14.16 5.67
N ASP A 106 9.37 -15.45 6.03
CA ASP A 106 9.60 -15.87 7.41
C ASP A 106 10.95 -15.32 7.93
N PRO A 107 11.08 -15.03 9.24
CA PRO A 107 12.34 -14.62 9.82
C PRO A 107 13.36 -15.77 9.70
N GLU A 108 14.45 -15.51 8.97
CA GLU A 108 15.56 -16.46 8.88
C GLU A 108 16.38 -16.50 10.19
N PRO A 109 16.96 -17.66 10.56
CA PRO A 109 17.87 -17.74 11.70
C PRO A 109 19.05 -16.78 11.52
N ILE A 110 19.30 -15.92 12.52
CA ILE A 110 20.39 -14.95 12.48
C ILE A 110 21.73 -15.71 12.45
N SER A 111 22.39 -15.70 11.30
CA SER A 111 23.76 -16.22 11.15
C SER A 111 24.80 -15.11 11.22
N ASP A 112 24.47 -13.89 10.75
CA ASP A 112 25.31 -12.69 10.85
C ASP A 112 24.45 -11.41 10.74
N VAL A 113 24.86 -10.33 11.42
CA VAL A 113 24.16 -9.03 11.35
C VAL A 113 24.79 -8.14 10.28
N GLN A 114 24.15 -8.08 9.11
CA GLN A 114 24.72 -7.41 7.93
C GLN A 114 24.57 -5.88 7.91
N LEU A 115 23.85 -5.29 8.88
CA LEU A 115 23.58 -3.84 8.88
C LEU A 115 24.86 -2.99 8.96
N THR A 116 25.89 -3.50 9.64
CA THR A 116 27.21 -2.85 9.74
C THR A 116 27.96 -2.83 8.41
N THR A 117 27.68 -3.77 7.52
CA THR A 117 28.22 -3.81 6.15
C THR A 117 27.37 -2.96 5.22
N SER A 118 26.06 -3.23 5.15
CA SER A 118 25.18 -2.63 4.14
C SER A 118 25.04 -1.10 4.27
N VAL A 119 24.89 -0.57 5.49
CA VAL A 119 24.77 0.88 5.75
C VAL A 119 26.04 1.63 5.31
N ILE A 120 27.20 0.99 5.43
CA ILE A 120 28.48 1.57 4.97
C ILE A 120 28.57 1.49 3.45
N SER A 121 28.30 0.32 2.86
CA SER A 121 28.40 0.08 1.42
C SER A 121 27.46 0.98 0.60
N MET A 122 26.26 1.29 1.11
CA MET A 122 25.32 2.21 0.46
C MET A 122 25.65 3.70 0.67
N GLY A 123 26.73 4.03 1.40
CA GLY A 123 27.15 5.42 1.61
C GLY A 123 26.34 6.20 2.65
N ALA A 124 25.50 5.54 3.46
CA ALA A 124 24.62 6.23 4.41
C ALA A 124 25.43 6.92 5.53
N THR A 125 26.50 6.31 6.02
CA THR A 125 27.38 6.92 7.03
C THR A 125 28.05 8.20 6.51
N GLN A 126 28.56 8.17 5.29
CA GLN A 126 29.18 9.30 4.62
C GLN A 126 28.17 10.42 4.39
N THR A 127 26.96 10.07 3.91
CA THR A 127 25.86 11.01 3.68
C THR A 127 25.45 11.72 4.97
N ARG A 128 25.25 10.97 6.06
CA ARG A 128 24.91 11.54 7.37
C ARG A 128 25.94 12.57 7.84
N SER A 129 27.22 12.25 7.71
CA SER A 129 28.32 13.14 8.10
C SER A 129 28.43 14.36 7.18
N ALA A 130 28.43 14.17 5.87
CA ALA A 130 28.62 15.24 4.88
C ALA A 130 27.51 16.29 4.90
N TYR A 131 26.25 15.88 5.12
CA TYR A 131 25.10 16.77 5.12
C TYR A 131 24.56 17.08 6.53
N ASN A 132 25.16 16.52 7.58
CA ASN A 132 24.68 16.63 8.96
C ASN A 132 23.20 16.24 9.12
N VAL A 133 22.82 15.10 8.52
CA VAL A 133 21.45 14.56 8.52
C VAL A 133 21.37 13.23 9.27
N SER A 134 20.21 12.93 9.85
CA SER A 134 19.97 11.67 10.58
C SER A 134 18.52 11.15 10.50
N GLY A 135 17.67 11.79 9.69
CA GLY A 135 16.22 11.52 9.66
C GLY A 135 15.42 12.21 10.77
N ARG A 136 16.06 13.01 11.62
CA ARG A 136 15.35 13.75 12.68
C ARG A 136 14.25 14.63 12.09
N GLY A 137 13.04 14.50 12.63
CA GLY A 137 11.85 15.23 12.18
C GLY A 137 11.16 14.61 10.96
N VAL A 138 11.66 13.49 10.43
CA VAL A 138 11.01 12.73 9.37
C VAL A 138 10.27 11.55 9.97
N ILE A 139 9.00 11.40 9.59
CA ILE A 139 8.16 10.26 9.97
C ILE A 139 8.16 9.27 8.80
N VAL A 140 8.35 7.99 9.11
CA VAL A 140 8.19 6.88 8.16
C VAL A 140 7.04 6.00 8.63
N ALA A 141 5.99 5.89 7.83
CA ALA A 141 4.95 4.90 8.01
C ALA A 141 5.46 3.54 7.54
N ILE A 142 5.53 2.57 8.45
CA ILE A 142 5.95 1.20 8.16
C ILE A 142 4.68 0.36 8.06
N ILE A 143 4.35 -0.10 6.86
CA ILE A 143 3.21 -0.98 6.63
C ILE A 143 3.73 -2.42 6.54
N ASP A 144 3.58 -3.19 7.61
CA ASP A 144 4.23 -4.50 7.78
C ASP A 144 3.55 -5.37 8.86
N THR A 145 4.25 -6.32 9.48
CA THR A 145 3.77 -7.16 10.58
C THR A 145 3.68 -6.44 11.93
N GLY A 146 3.99 -5.14 11.97
CA GLY A 146 4.06 -4.33 13.18
C GLY A 146 5.49 -3.92 13.51
N VAL A 147 5.69 -3.26 14.64
CA VAL A 147 7.01 -2.91 15.14
C VAL A 147 7.07 -3.22 16.63
N LEU A 148 8.07 -4.00 17.06
CA LEU A 148 8.35 -4.22 18.48
C LEU A 148 8.94 -2.94 19.10
N TYR A 149 8.05 -1.99 19.42
CA TYR A 149 8.39 -0.68 19.94
C TYR A 149 9.08 -0.72 21.31
N THR A 150 8.98 -1.83 22.04
CA THR A 150 9.70 -2.08 23.31
C THR A 150 11.17 -2.43 23.10
N HIS A 151 11.62 -2.66 21.86
CA HIS A 151 13.03 -2.92 21.56
C HIS A 151 13.88 -1.67 21.83
N ALA A 152 15.00 -1.82 22.55
CA ALA A 152 15.84 -0.70 22.97
C ALA A 152 16.36 0.14 21.80
N ASP A 153 16.85 -0.50 20.74
CA ASP A 153 17.34 0.20 19.54
C ASP A 153 16.23 0.93 18.76
N LEU A 154 14.95 0.65 19.05
CA LEU A 154 13.79 1.31 18.47
C LEU A 154 13.11 2.28 19.45
N GLY A 155 13.76 2.60 20.58
CA GLY A 155 13.33 3.62 21.54
C GLY A 155 12.63 3.08 22.79
N GLY A 156 12.21 1.81 22.80
CA GLY A 156 11.69 1.15 24.00
C GLY A 156 10.31 1.62 24.50
N CYS A 157 9.55 2.38 23.70
CA CYS A 157 8.22 2.85 24.06
C CYS A 157 7.34 3.16 22.82
N PHE A 158 6.03 3.28 23.05
CA PHE A 158 5.00 3.60 22.05
C PHE A 158 4.19 4.85 22.41
N GLY A 159 3.86 5.65 21.41
CA GLY A 159 3.00 6.82 21.52
C GLY A 159 3.73 8.15 21.49
N ALA A 160 3.04 9.24 21.87
CA ALA A 160 3.57 10.59 21.76
C ALA A 160 4.92 10.75 22.50
N GLY A 161 5.93 11.25 21.79
CA GLY A 161 7.30 11.43 22.33
C GLY A 161 8.17 10.18 22.26
N CYS A 162 7.61 9.03 21.89
CA CYS A 162 8.35 7.82 21.58
C CYS A 162 8.84 7.84 20.13
N ARG A 163 9.78 6.94 19.84
CA ARG A 163 10.29 6.75 18.50
C ARG A 163 9.27 6.09 17.58
N VAL A 164 8.54 5.10 18.08
CA VAL A 164 7.30 4.63 17.46
C VAL A 164 6.17 5.50 18.02
N ALA A 165 5.85 6.57 17.29
CA ALA A 165 5.06 7.67 17.83
C ALA A 165 3.54 7.51 17.66
N ASP A 166 3.12 6.72 16.67
CA ASP A 166 1.72 6.36 16.40
C ASP A 166 1.69 4.98 15.73
N GLY A 167 0.52 4.39 15.64
CA GLY A 167 0.33 3.13 14.96
C GLY A 167 -1.04 2.51 15.20
N TYR A 168 -1.35 1.48 14.42
CA TYR A 168 -2.60 0.76 14.49
C TYR A 168 -2.43 -0.65 13.93
N ASP A 169 -3.16 -1.62 14.50
CA ASP A 169 -3.25 -2.98 14.01
C ASP A 169 -4.52 -3.16 13.15
N PHE A 170 -4.33 -3.21 11.85
CA PHE A 170 -5.40 -3.42 10.88
C PHE A 170 -5.78 -4.89 10.72
N VAL A 171 -5.04 -5.85 11.28
CA VAL A 171 -5.37 -7.27 11.26
C VAL A 171 -6.27 -7.61 12.45
N ASN A 172 -5.89 -7.18 13.64
CA ASN A 172 -6.64 -7.44 14.88
C ASN A 172 -7.62 -6.32 15.25
N THR A 173 -7.58 -5.21 14.52
CA THR A 173 -8.48 -4.04 14.66
C THR A 173 -8.37 -3.37 16.03
N ASP A 174 -7.15 -3.15 16.49
CA ASP A 174 -6.86 -2.46 17.75
C ASP A 174 -5.71 -1.44 17.62
N GLY A 175 -5.45 -0.71 18.69
CA GLY A 175 -4.43 0.34 18.74
C GLY A 175 -3.01 -0.15 19.09
N ASP A 176 -2.76 -1.45 19.13
CA ASP A 176 -1.44 -2.01 19.49
C ASP A 176 -0.72 -2.59 18.26
N PRO A 177 0.16 -1.83 17.60
CA PRO A 177 0.84 -2.26 16.38
C PRO A 177 2.08 -3.13 16.67
N THR A 178 2.09 -3.85 17.79
CA THR A 178 3.25 -4.66 18.19
C THR A 178 3.50 -5.77 17.17
N ASP A 179 4.78 -6.07 16.95
CA ASP A 179 5.18 -7.10 16.01
C ASP A 179 5.18 -8.48 16.66
N ASP A 180 4.37 -9.38 16.13
CA ASP A 180 4.24 -10.77 16.55
C ASP A 180 4.81 -11.77 15.50
N HIS A 181 5.45 -11.26 14.46
CA HIS A 181 6.14 -12.05 13.43
C HIS A 181 7.66 -11.78 13.39
N GLY A 182 8.06 -10.51 13.44
CA GLY A 182 9.46 -10.06 13.46
C GLY A 182 9.95 -9.35 12.19
N HIS A 183 9.20 -9.46 11.08
CA HIS A 183 9.60 -8.89 9.79
C HIS A 183 9.57 -7.36 9.81
N GLY A 184 8.48 -6.76 10.31
CA GLY A 184 8.35 -5.31 10.42
C GLY A 184 9.35 -4.68 11.39
N THR A 185 9.71 -5.38 12.49
CA THR A 185 10.77 -4.95 13.40
C THR A 185 12.14 -4.96 12.72
N HIS A 186 12.43 -5.98 11.90
CA HIS A 186 13.64 -6.04 11.10
C HIS A 186 13.72 -4.87 10.10
N VAL A 187 12.63 -4.59 9.39
CA VAL A 187 12.50 -3.44 8.48
C VAL A 187 12.72 -2.11 9.21
N ALA A 188 12.06 -1.90 10.36
CA ALA A 188 12.25 -0.71 11.18
C ALA A 188 13.71 -0.53 11.64
N GLY A 189 14.37 -1.64 11.97
CA GLY A 189 15.78 -1.68 12.33
C GLY A 189 16.70 -1.17 11.21
N ILE A 190 16.48 -1.64 9.97
CA ILE A 190 17.24 -1.17 8.80
C ILE A 190 17.05 0.33 8.60
N ILE A 191 15.79 0.80 8.68
CA ILE A 191 15.47 2.21 8.47
C ILE A 191 16.14 3.08 9.53
N GLY A 192 16.09 2.69 10.81
CA GLY A 192 16.52 3.62 11.85
C GLY A 192 16.79 3.06 13.23
N ALA A 193 17.25 1.82 13.38
CA ALA A 193 17.84 1.40 14.66
C ALA A 193 18.85 2.46 15.18
N ASN A 194 18.83 2.72 16.48
CA ASN A 194 19.75 3.65 17.13
C ASN A 194 20.11 3.18 18.52
N GLY A 195 21.01 2.20 18.57
CA GLY A 195 21.52 1.64 19.80
C GLY A 195 22.68 0.71 19.49
N THR A 196 22.51 -0.58 19.76
CA THR A 196 23.51 -1.61 19.42
C THR A 196 23.71 -1.68 17.91
N LEU A 197 22.62 -1.53 17.16
CA LEU A 197 22.57 -1.40 15.72
C LEU A 197 22.28 0.05 15.32
N MET A 198 22.75 0.41 14.13
CA MET A 198 22.57 1.74 13.57
C MET A 198 22.01 1.65 12.15
N GLY A 199 20.74 2.01 12.00
CA GLY A 199 20.06 2.08 10.71
C GLY A 199 20.48 3.30 9.89
N VAL A 200 19.90 3.40 8.69
CA VAL A 200 20.18 4.46 7.71
C VAL A 200 19.86 5.86 8.26
N ALA A 201 18.70 6.00 8.90
CA ALA A 201 18.16 7.23 9.47
C ALA A 201 17.92 7.06 10.98
N PRO A 202 18.98 7.08 11.81
CA PRO A 202 18.94 6.71 13.22
C PRO A 202 18.15 7.68 14.12
N ASN A 203 17.58 8.77 13.59
CA ASN A 203 16.68 9.65 14.34
C ASN A 203 15.30 9.82 13.67
N ALA A 204 14.96 8.97 12.70
CA ALA A 204 13.61 8.92 12.13
C ALA A 204 12.58 8.47 13.17
N THR A 205 11.38 9.03 13.08
CA THR A 205 10.20 8.62 13.85
C THR A 205 9.39 7.65 13.01
N PHE A 206 8.74 6.68 13.65
CA PHE A 206 7.96 5.65 12.98
C PHE A 206 6.49 5.73 13.33
N TYR A 207 5.64 5.55 12.32
CA TYR A 207 4.26 5.13 12.50
C TYR A 207 4.15 3.65 12.13
N ALA A 208 3.82 2.79 13.10
CA ALA A 208 3.73 1.35 12.91
C ALA A 208 2.31 0.98 12.46
N LEU A 209 2.13 0.65 11.18
CA LEU A 209 0.83 0.33 10.60
C LEU A 209 0.81 -1.17 10.29
N LYS A 210 0.39 -1.97 11.27
CA LYS A 210 0.39 -3.43 11.16
C LYS A 210 -0.71 -3.87 10.21
N ALA A 211 -0.32 -4.50 9.09
CA ALA A 211 -1.18 -5.00 8.04
C ALA A 211 -0.99 -6.50 7.77
N CYS A 212 -0.07 -7.15 8.48
CA CYS A 212 0.23 -8.58 8.37
C CYS A 212 0.11 -9.27 9.74
N ASN A 213 -0.38 -10.51 9.74
CA ASN A 213 -0.56 -11.32 10.95
C ASN A 213 0.74 -12.02 11.40
N ASN A 214 0.67 -12.79 12.49
CA ASN A 214 1.79 -13.55 13.05
C ASN A 214 2.38 -14.64 12.13
N ALA A 215 1.70 -14.98 11.03
CA ALA A 215 2.13 -15.92 10.02
C ALA A 215 2.55 -15.18 8.73
N GLY A 216 2.90 -13.90 8.84
CA GLY A 216 3.37 -13.08 7.73
C GLY A 216 2.33 -12.83 6.64
N SER A 217 1.05 -13.18 6.87
CA SER A 217 0.00 -13.04 5.88
C SER A 217 -0.66 -11.68 5.97
N CYS A 218 -0.75 -10.96 4.85
CA CYS A 218 -1.19 -9.58 4.78
C CYS A 218 -2.43 -9.46 3.88
N PRO A 219 -3.64 -9.32 4.45
CA PRO A 219 -4.84 -9.06 3.66
C PRO A 219 -4.72 -7.75 2.89
N THR A 220 -5.15 -7.76 1.63
CA THR A 220 -5.13 -6.57 0.78
C THR A 220 -5.98 -5.46 1.43
N SER A 221 -7.14 -5.80 2.00
CA SER A 221 -7.97 -4.86 2.76
C SER A 221 -7.26 -4.19 3.95
N ALA A 222 -6.41 -4.93 4.66
CA ALA A 222 -5.60 -4.39 5.76
C ALA A 222 -4.51 -3.44 5.26
N ILE A 223 -3.83 -3.80 4.16
CA ILE A 223 -2.83 -2.94 3.51
C ILE A 223 -3.47 -1.64 3.02
N LEU A 224 -4.65 -1.71 2.38
CA LEU A 224 -5.38 -0.52 1.94
C LEU A 224 -5.74 0.39 3.12
N SER A 225 -6.20 -0.18 4.24
CA SER A 225 -6.49 0.58 5.46
C SER A 225 -5.25 1.29 6.01
N ALA A 226 -4.10 0.62 5.96
CA ALA A 226 -2.83 1.19 6.41
C ALA A 226 -2.36 2.34 5.50
N ILE A 227 -2.47 2.19 4.17
CA ILE A 227 -2.17 3.28 3.22
C ILE A 227 -3.12 4.45 3.46
N ASP A 228 -4.41 4.17 3.63
CA ASP A 228 -5.43 5.17 3.90
C ASP A 228 -5.09 5.99 5.17
N ARG A 229 -4.75 5.28 6.27
CA ARG A 229 -4.30 5.89 7.52
C ARG A 229 -3.04 6.73 7.36
N ALA A 230 -2.08 6.29 6.54
CA ALA A 230 -0.87 7.05 6.25
C ALA A 230 -1.17 8.36 5.50
N ILE A 231 -2.15 8.35 4.60
CA ILE A 231 -2.65 9.55 3.92
C ILE A 231 -3.33 10.50 4.90
N THR A 232 -4.25 9.98 5.73
CA THR A 232 -4.94 10.76 6.77
C THR A 232 -3.95 11.41 7.75
N ASN A 233 -2.90 10.67 8.13
CA ASN A 233 -1.86 11.15 9.03
C ASN A 233 -0.85 12.09 8.34
N HIS A 234 -0.95 12.31 7.03
CA HIS A 234 0.01 13.08 6.22
C HIS A 234 1.46 12.66 6.42
N THR A 235 1.72 11.35 6.52
CA THR A 235 3.09 10.85 6.68
C THR A 235 3.90 11.12 5.41
N PRO A 236 5.11 11.68 5.49
CA PRO A 236 5.86 12.06 4.29
C PRO A 236 6.42 10.86 3.53
N ILE A 237 6.58 9.71 4.20
CA ILE A 237 7.15 8.49 3.62
C ILE A 237 6.33 7.27 4.06
N ILE A 238 6.00 6.40 3.11
CA ILE A 238 5.48 5.05 3.35
C ILE A 238 6.56 4.05 2.90
N SER A 239 6.84 3.07 3.76
CA SER A 239 7.70 1.91 3.46
C SER A 239 6.86 0.64 3.49
N MET A 240 6.90 -0.12 2.39
CA MET A 240 6.17 -1.39 2.21
C MET A 240 7.14 -2.48 1.75
N SER A 241 7.62 -3.30 2.69
CA SER A 241 8.44 -4.48 2.37
C SER A 241 7.57 -5.72 2.16
N LEU A 242 6.53 -5.57 1.35
CA LEU A 242 5.53 -6.59 1.07
C LEU A 242 4.98 -6.41 -0.35
N GLY A 243 4.42 -7.48 -0.91
CA GLY A 243 3.79 -7.44 -2.22
C GLY A 243 3.01 -8.70 -2.57
N SER A 244 2.20 -8.61 -3.61
CA SER A 244 1.37 -9.69 -4.15
C SER A 244 1.79 -10.07 -5.56
N TRP A 245 2.04 -11.36 -5.79
CA TRP A 245 2.44 -11.92 -7.07
C TRP A 245 1.25 -12.30 -7.99
N ASN A 246 0.14 -12.74 -7.40
CA ASN A 246 -0.98 -13.34 -8.13
C ASN A 246 -2.05 -12.31 -8.55
N VAL A 247 -1.63 -11.15 -9.03
CA VAL A 247 -2.55 -10.08 -9.49
C VAL A 247 -2.79 -10.16 -10.99
N PRO A 248 -3.99 -9.79 -11.49
CA PRO A 248 -4.25 -9.76 -12.93
C PRO A 248 -3.25 -8.87 -13.69
N TRP A 249 -2.83 -9.29 -14.89
CA TRP A 249 -1.90 -8.56 -15.78
C TRP A 249 -2.51 -7.28 -16.38
N THR A 250 -3.54 -6.71 -15.78
CA THR A 250 -4.17 -5.46 -16.25
C THR A 250 -3.33 -4.22 -15.92
N GLY A 251 -2.22 -4.38 -15.18
CA GLY A 251 -1.34 -3.29 -14.76
C GLY A 251 -1.94 -2.37 -13.70
N LYS A 252 -3.18 -2.62 -13.27
CA LYS A 252 -3.90 -1.82 -12.28
C LYS A 252 -4.74 -2.70 -11.38
N ASN A 253 -4.56 -2.56 -10.08
CA ASN A 253 -5.33 -3.22 -9.03
C ASN A 253 -5.57 -2.26 -7.85
N SER A 254 -6.19 -2.76 -6.80
CA SER A 254 -6.50 -1.96 -5.62
C SER A 254 -5.27 -1.39 -4.92
N LEU A 255 -4.20 -2.17 -4.76
CA LEU A 255 -2.96 -1.73 -4.13
C LEU A 255 -2.23 -0.67 -4.95
N THR A 256 -2.11 -0.84 -6.28
CA THR A 256 -1.47 0.20 -7.11
C THR A 256 -2.24 1.51 -7.08
N THR A 257 -3.58 1.43 -7.13
CA THR A 257 -4.44 2.61 -7.00
C THR A 257 -4.24 3.32 -5.66
N ALA A 258 -4.08 2.57 -4.56
CA ALA A 258 -3.88 3.15 -3.24
C ALA A 258 -2.51 3.82 -3.09
N VAL A 259 -1.41 3.21 -3.57
CA VAL A 259 -0.10 3.85 -3.51
C VAL A 259 -0.01 5.07 -4.44
N GLU A 260 -0.65 5.02 -5.62
CA GLU A 260 -0.74 6.18 -6.52
C GLU A 260 -1.57 7.33 -5.89
N ASN A 261 -2.62 7.01 -5.13
CA ASN A 261 -3.34 7.99 -4.32
C ASN A 261 -2.44 8.61 -3.26
N ALA A 262 -1.61 7.82 -2.58
CA ALA A 262 -0.67 8.33 -1.59
C ALA A 262 0.35 9.29 -2.23
N VAL A 263 0.90 8.94 -3.39
CA VAL A 263 1.79 9.81 -4.16
C VAL A 263 1.10 11.13 -4.54
N ARG A 264 -0.16 11.07 -4.98
CA ARG A 264 -0.96 12.29 -5.25
C ARG A 264 -1.21 13.16 -4.02
N ASN A 265 -1.08 12.60 -2.83
CA ASN A 265 -1.12 13.33 -1.56
C ASN A 265 0.28 13.74 -1.05
N ASN A 266 1.27 13.82 -1.95
CA ASN A 266 2.66 14.21 -1.66
C ASN A 266 3.40 13.27 -0.70
N ILE A 267 3.05 11.99 -0.70
CA ILE A 267 3.72 10.96 0.09
C ILE A 267 4.71 10.21 -0.78
N THR A 268 5.96 10.09 -0.33
CA THR A 268 6.94 9.22 -1.00
C THR A 268 6.65 7.78 -0.63
N VAL A 269 6.37 6.93 -1.62
CA VAL A 269 6.10 5.52 -1.38
C VAL A 269 7.27 4.67 -1.87
N VAL A 270 7.80 3.84 -0.98
CA VAL A 270 8.91 2.91 -1.23
C VAL A 270 8.39 1.48 -1.05
N VAL A 271 8.52 0.66 -2.10
CA VAL A 271 7.95 -0.70 -2.13
C VAL A 271 9.02 -1.70 -2.59
N SER A 272 9.07 -2.88 -1.97
CA SER A 272 9.91 -3.98 -2.44
C SER A 272 9.44 -4.50 -3.80
N ALA A 273 10.35 -4.70 -4.75
CA ALA A 273 10.03 -5.23 -6.08
C ALA A 273 9.42 -6.65 -6.03
N GLY A 274 9.80 -7.45 -5.02
CA GLY A 274 9.40 -8.85 -4.85
C GLY A 274 10.60 -9.80 -4.96
N ASN A 275 10.45 -11.00 -4.41
CA ASN A 275 11.54 -11.98 -4.22
C ASN A 275 11.39 -13.23 -5.12
N ASN A 276 10.57 -13.14 -6.16
CA ASN A 276 10.28 -14.26 -7.05
C ASN A 276 11.33 -14.43 -8.16
N GLY A 277 12.19 -13.42 -8.32
CA GLY A 277 13.33 -13.52 -9.19
C GLY A 277 13.01 -13.68 -10.68
N ASN A 278 13.94 -14.24 -11.45
CA ASN A 278 13.69 -14.75 -12.81
C ASN A 278 13.37 -16.27 -12.82
N GLY A 279 13.22 -16.86 -11.64
CA GLY A 279 13.23 -18.30 -11.40
C GLY A 279 11.89 -18.99 -11.63
N GLN A 280 11.51 -19.20 -12.90
CA GLN A 280 10.54 -20.21 -13.36
C GLN A 280 10.48 -20.36 -14.90
N GLY A 281 11.51 -19.89 -15.62
CA GLY A 281 11.44 -19.76 -17.08
C GLY A 281 10.51 -18.63 -17.55
N GLN A 282 10.12 -17.74 -16.63
CA GLN A 282 9.38 -16.52 -16.96
C GLN A 282 10.38 -15.37 -17.12
N SER A 283 10.50 -14.86 -18.35
CA SER A 283 11.48 -13.82 -18.69
C SER A 283 10.99 -12.40 -18.39
N VAL A 284 9.73 -12.22 -17.94
CA VAL A 284 9.08 -10.93 -17.71
C VAL A 284 8.01 -11.04 -16.64
N GLY A 285 7.74 -9.93 -15.93
CA GLY A 285 6.54 -9.81 -15.08
C GLY A 285 6.72 -10.16 -13.62
N THR A 286 7.95 -10.13 -13.12
CA THR A 286 8.27 -10.59 -11.76
C THR A 286 8.30 -9.48 -10.70
N VAL A 287 7.83 -8.30 -11.08
CA VAL A 287 7.59 -7.21 -10.12
C VAL A 287 6.20 -7.40 -9.54
N THR A 288 6.12 -7.47 -8.22
CA THR A 288 4.86 -7.67 -7.48
C THR A 288 4.03 -6.39 -7.39
N SER A 289 2.73 -6.51 -7.11
CA SER A 289 1.91 -5.36 -6.70
C SER A 289 2.18 -5.01 -5.24
N PRO A 290 2.31 -3.74 -4.83
CA PRO A 290 2.13 -2.52 -5.63
C PRO A 290 3.40 -1.97 -6.31
N ALA A 291 4.49 -2.74 -6.36
CA ALA A 291 5.81 -2.26 -6.79
C ALA A 291 5.94 -1.89 -8.28
N PHE A 292 4.92 -2.19 -9.10
CA PHE A 292 4.81 -1.71 -10.49
C PHE A 292 3.89 -0.50 -10.66
N GLY A 293 3.40 0.10 -9.56
CA GLY A 293 2.56 1.31 -9.61
C GLY A 293 3.30 2.52 -10.17
N ASP A 294 2.54 3.53 -10.61
CA ASP A 294 3.12 4.74 -11.17
C ASP A 294 3.68 5.69 -10.09
N ASN A 295 4.82 6.32 -10.39
CA ASN A 295 5.46 7.36 -9.55
C ASN A 295 5.83 6.93 -8.12
N ILE A 296 6.01 5.63 -7.89
CA ILE A 296 6.57 5.08 -6.64
C ILE A 296 8.05 4.70 -6.81
N ILE A 297 8.73 4.41 -5.70
CA ILE A 297 10.09 3.88 -5.69
C ILE A 297 10.03 2.37 -5.48
N SER A 298 10.27 1.62 -6.55
CA SER A 298 10.40 0.15 -6.52
C SER A 298 11.85 -0.24 -6.22
N VAL A 299 12.08 -1.06 -5.20
CA VAL A 299 13.42 -1.39 -4.68
C VAL A 299 13.70 -2.89 -4.83
N ALA A 300 14.78 -3.23 -5.53
CA ALA A 300 15.33 -4.58 -5.64
C ALA A 300 16.49 -4.80 -4.66
N ALA A 301 16.97 -6.04 -4.55
CA ALA A 301 18.09 -6.41 -3.69
C ALA A 301 19.39 -6.61 -4.48
N VAL A 302 20.51 -6.28 -3.82
CA VAL A 302 21.87 -6.60 -4.29
C VAL A 302 22.68 -7.18 -3.14
N ASP A 303 23.61 -8.09 -3.45
CA ASP A 303 24.55 -8.65 -2.48
C ASP A 303 25.68 -7.67 -2.10
N ASP A 304 26.59 -8.11 -1.23
CA ASP A 304 27.73 -7.31 -0.77
C ASP A 304 28.80 -7.03 -1.85
N GLN A 305 28.68 -7.68 -3.02
CA GLN A 305 29.48 -7.43 -4.22
C GLN A 305 28.76 -6.50 -5.21
N GLY A 306 27.54 -6.07 -4.90
CA GLY A 306 26.70 -5.28 -5.81
C GLY A 306 26.08 -6.10 -6.94
N THR A 307 26.06 -7.43 -6.82
CA THR A 307 25.36 -8.32 -7.75
C THR A 307 23.88 -8.32 -7.42
N ALA A 308 23.02 -8.18 -8.44
CA ALA A 308 21.57 -8.29 -8.22
C ALA A 308 21.20 -9.70 -7.71
N GLU A 309 20.40 -9.75 -6.66
CA GLU A 309 19.77 -11.00 -6.24
C GLU A 309 18.69 -11.39 -7.26
N VAL A 310 18.71 -12.65 -7.70
CA VAL A 310 17.93 -13.17 -8.84
C VAL A 310 16.81 -14.07 -8.43
#